data_AF-A0A6N3CHQ4-F1
#
_entry.id   AF-A0A6N3CHQ4-F1
#
_cell.length_a   1.000
_cell.length_b   1.000
_cell.length_c   1.000
_cell.angle_alpha   90.00
_cell.angle_beta   90.00
_cell.angle_gamma   90.00
#
_symmetry.space_group_name_H-M   'P 1'
#
loop_
_entity.id
_entity.type
_entity.pdbx_description
1 polymer ?
#
loop_
_entity_poly.entity_id
_entity_poly.type
_entity_poly.pdbx_seq_one_letter_code
_entity_poly.pdbx_strand_id
1 'polypeptide(L)'
;MENTIFRLNSKGKLVLLDNTLEYYNNANGNKGKSINLDEIVSIINEIGKNEIKLCFKKKNKVKKCEITFDNEEECDRFFNYFDKDMFNNISYQKTEYNLTQKEALQSPLSLLGNIILLLACIYGAMFISEFALATRGRARIPVILLAIIKVFNWIGIEKILIVFGIITFFLLINGIKRFKNPPKARRIEFYNALINS
;
A
#
# COMPACT_ATOMS: atom_id res chain seq x y z
N MET A 1 -27.06 -3.77 15.17
CA MET A 1 -26.42 -2.51 14.71
C MET A 1 -26.39 -2.52 13.19
N GLU A 2 -26.52 -1.37 12.54
CA GLU A 2 -26.43 -1.29 11.07
C GLU A 2 -25.00 -1.60 10.60
N ASN A 3 -24.86 -2.46 9.60
CA ASN A 3 -23.58 -2.79 9.00
C ASN A 3 -22.98 -1.53 8.36
N THR A 4 -21.81 -1.10 8.82
CA THR A 4 -21.14 0.07 8.24
C THR A 4 -20.25 -0.35 7.07
N ILE A 5 -20.46 0.26 5.90
CA ILE A 5 -19.81 -0.12 4.65
C ILE A 5 -18.88 0.99 4.18
N PHE A 6 -17.59 0.70 4.07
CA PHE A 6 -16.56 1.61 3.54
C PHE A 6 -16.12 1.21 2.14
N ARG A 7 -15.95 2.19 1.25
CA ARG A 7 -15.60 1.95 -0.15
C ARG A 7 -14.09 1.97 -0.37
N LEU A 8 -13.58 1.00 -1.10
CA LEU A 8 -12.15 0.85 -1.39
C LEU A 8 -11.87 1.04 -2.87
N ASN A 9 -10.75 1.72 -3.17
CA ASN A 9 -10.36 2.23 -4.49
C ASN A 9 -10.54 1.20 -5.63
N SER A 10 -11.75 1.15 -6.16
CA SER A 10 -12.24 0.24 -7.22
C SER A 10 -12.07 -1.28 -6.99
N LYS A 11 -11.64 -1.72 -5.80
CA LYS A 11 -11.29 -3.13 -5.51
C LYS A 11 -12.38 -3.87 -4.74
N GLY A 12 -13.28 -3.15 -4.07
CA GLY A 12 -14.28 -3.77 -3.23
C GLY A 12 -14.81 -2.86 -2.14
N LYS A 13 -15.35 -3.47 -1.10
CA LYS A 13 -15.86 -2.79 0.08
C LYS A 13 -15.36 -3.45 1.35
N LEU A 14 -15.13 -2.66 2.38
CA LEU A 14 -15.00 -3.16 3.74
C LEU A 14 -16.36 -3.06 4.42
N VAL A 15 -16.79 -4.16 5.00
CA VAL A 15 -18.00 -4.21 5.81
C VAL A 15 -17.55 -4.45 7.24
N LEU A 16 -17.91 -3.52 8.11
CA LEU A 16 -17.69 -3.67 9.53
C LEU A 16 -18.96 -4.24 10.16
N LEU A 17 -18.78 -5.37 10.83
CA LEU A 17 -19.79 -6.10 11.60
C LEU A 17 -19.42 -6.02 13.09
N ASP A 18 -20.31 -6.48 13.97
CA ASP A 18 -20.23 -6.34 15.43
C ASP A 18 -18.85 -6.66 16.04
N ASN A 19 -18.14 -7.69 15.55
CA ASN A 19 -16.78 -8.00 16.01
C ASN A 19 -15.79 -8.33 14.88
N THR A 20 -16.13 -8.04 13.63
CA THR A 20 -15.27 -8.41 12.50
C THR A 20 -15.24 -7.34 11.41
N LEU A 21 -14.05 -7.07 10.91
CA LEU A 21 -13.84 -6.31 9.68
C LEU A 21 -13.70 -7.27 8.50
N GLU A 22 -14.61 -7.19 7.54
CA GLU A 22 -14.68 -8.11 6.40
C GLU A 22 -14.46 -7.39 5.07
N TYR A 23 -13.58 -7.96 4.24
CA TYR A 23 -13.36 -7.48 2.88
C TYR A 23 -14.24 -8.23 1.89
N TYR A 24 -14.88 -7.50 0.98
CA TYR A 24 -15.66 -8.04 -0.14
C TYR A 24 -15.11 -7.52 -1.46
N ASN A 25 -14.77 -8.42 -2.37
CA ASN A 25 -14.24 -8.05 -3.69
C ASN A 25 -15.38 -7.59 -4.62
N ASN A 26 -15.20 -6.45 -5.29
CA ASN A 26 -16.19 -5.94 -6.25
C ASN A 26 -16.36 -6.84 -7.49
N ALA A 27 -15.32 -7.56 -7.91
CA ALA A 27 -15.37 -8.36 -9.13
C ALA A 27 -16.40 -9.50 -9.06
N ASN A 28 -16.53 -10.15 -7.90
CA ASN A 28 -17.34 -11.36 -7.75
C ASN A 28 -18.36 -11.27 -6.60
N GLY A 29 -18.37 -10.17 -5.82
CA GLY A 29 -19.18 -10.04 -4.60
C GLY A 29 -18.76 -10.98 -3.46
N ASN A 30 -17.78 -11.85 -3.68
CA ASN A 30 -17.35 -12.84 -2.70
C ASN A 30 -16.67 -12.21 -1.50
N LYS A 31 -17.01 -12.74 -0.33
CA LYS A 31 -16.30 -12.50 0.93
C LYS A 31 -14.85 -12.95 0.78
N GLY A 32 -13.94 -12.02 0.99
CA GLY A 32 -12.51 -12.26 1.05
C GLY A 32 -12.05 -12.48 2.48
N LYS A 33 -11.01 -11.76 2.88
CA LYS A 33 -10.43 -11.89 4.22
C LYS A 33 -11.32 -11.21 5.27
N SER A 34 -11.45 -11.85 6.43
CA SER A 34 -11.99 -11.24 7.65
C SER A 34 -10.90 -11.10 8.72
N ILE A 35 -11.02 -10.06 9.52
CA ILE A 35 -10.16 -9.78 10.67
C ILE A 35 -11.06 -9.56 11.87
N ASN A 36 -10.80 -10.25 12.97
CA ASN A 36 -11.50 -9.98 14.22
C ASN A 36 -11.00 -8.64 14.79
N LEU A 37 -11.90 -7.80 15.27
CA LEU A 37 -11.54 -6.48 15.80
C LEU A 37 -10.68 -6.61 17.07
N ASP A 38 -10.85 -7.68 17.85
CA ASP A 38 -9.99 -8.02 19.00
C ASP A 38 -8.52 -8.27 18.61
N GLU A 39 -8.27 -8.68 17.36
CA GLU A 39 -6.91 -8.89 16.86
C GLU A 39 -6.24 -7.57 16.47
N ILE A 40 -6.97 -6.47 16.30
CA ILE A 40 -6.43 -5.18 15.87
C ILE A 40 -5.66 -4.55 17.05
N VAL A 41 -4.37 -4.29 16.82
CA VAL A 41 -3.47 -3.67 17.80
C VAL A 41 -3.43 -2.16 17.59
N SER A 42 -3.35 -1.74 16.33
CA SER A 42 -3.33 -0.32 16.00
C SER A 42 -3.79 -0.02 14.59
N ILE A 43 -4.30 1.19 14.41
CA ILE A 43 -4.69 1.75 13.12
C ILE A 43 -3.93 3.06 12.95
N ILE A 44 -3.18 3.22 11.86
CA ILE A 44 -2.36 4.40 11.61
C ILE A 44 -2.77 5.00 10.27
N ASN A 45 -2.90 6.33 10.21
CA ASN A 45 -3.17 7.07 8.99
C ASN A 45 -2.38 8.37 8.98
N GLU A 46 -1.88 8.72 7.81
CA GLU A 46 -1.33 10.05 7.55
C GLU A 46 -2.48 11.00 7.19
N ILE A 47 -2.58 12.13 7.88
CA ILE A 47 -3.64 13.11 7.64
C ILE A 47 -3.48 13.66 6.22
N GLY A 48 -4.57 13.78 5.45
CA GLY A 48 -4.48 14.13 4.02
C GLY A 48 -4.32 12.93 3.09
N LYS A 49 -4.38 11.69 3.60
CA LYS A 49 -4.25 10.46 2.80
C LYS A 49 -5.46 9.55 2.98
N ASN A 50 -5.86 8.93 1.88
CA ASN A 50 -6.89 7.88 1.81
C ASN A 50 -6.36 6.48 2.13
N GLU A 51 -5.21 6.36 2.80
CA GLU A 51 -4.55 5.08 3.08
C GLU A 51 -4.36 4.90 4.58
N ILE A 52 -4.64 3.69 5.08
CA ILE A 52 -4.44 3.32 6.46
C ILE A 52 -3.54 2.08 6.56
N LYS A 53 -2.81 2.02 7.67
CA LYS A 53 -2.02 0.86 8.08
C LYS A 53 -2.71 0.22 9.27
N LEU A 54 -3.25 -0.96 9.05
CA LEU A 54 -3.87 -1.82 10.05
C LEU A 54 -2.82 -2.78 10.61
N CYS A 55 -2.53 -2.70 11.90
CA CYS A 55 -1.69 -3.66 12.60
C CYS A 55 -2.56 -4.62 13.40
N PHE A 56 -2.38 -5.92 13.23
CA PHE A 56 -3.15 -6.95 13.94
C PHE A 56 -2.27 -8.11 14.40
N LYS A 57 -2.62 -8.72 15.54
CA LYS A 57 -1.89 -9.83 16.16
C LYS A 57 -2.48 -11.15 15.64
N LYS A 58 -1.63 -11.98 15.03
CA LYS A 58 -2.02 -13.33 14.61
C LYS A 58 -0.91 -14.32 14.97
N LYS A 59 -1.23 -15.33 15.78
CA LYS A 59 -0.27 -16.35 16.27
C LYS A 59 1.00 -15.73 16.89
N ASN A 60 0.82 -14.80 17.83
CA ASN A 60 1.88 -14.07 18.53
C ASN A 60 2.82 -13.24 17.65
N LYS A 61 2.45 -12.98 16.38
CA LYS A 61 3.17 -12.06 15.50
C LYS A 61 2.27 -10.89 15.12
N VAL A 62 2.82 -9.68 15.18
CA VAL A 62 2.15 -8.48 14.65
C VAL A 62 2.31 -8.47 13.13
N LYS A 63 1.19 -8.46 12.43
CA LYS A 63 1.12 -8.31 10.98
C LYS A 63 0.60 -6.92 10.64
N LYS A 64 1.03 -6.41 9.48
CA LYS A 64 0.61 -5.11 8.95
C LYS A 64 -0.14 -5.33 7.64
N CYS A 65 -1.24 -4.60 7.44
CA CYS A 65 -1.95 -4.52 6.18
C CYS A 65 -2.18 -3.05 5.82
N GLU A 66 -1.94 -2.71 4.57
CA GLU A 66 -2.27 -1.42 3.99
C GLU A 66 -3.64 -1.51 3.33
N ILE A 67 -4.50 -0.51 3.57
CA ILE A 67 -5.85 -0.42 3.04
C ILE A 67 -6.00 0.97 2.43
N THR A 68 -6.43 1.04 1.17
CA THR A 68 -6.62 2.30 0.44
C THR A 68 -8.10 2.50 0.12
N PHE A 69 -8.67 3.57 0.66
CA PHE A 69 -10.04 4.00 0.43
C PHE A 69 -10.18 4.76 -0.90
N ASP A 70 -11.41 4.91 -1.38
CA ASP A 70 -11.69 5.69 -2.60
C ASP A 70 -11.19 7.14 -2.47
N ASN A 71 -11.43 7.76 -1.32
CA ASN A 71 -11.08 9.15 -1.04
C ASN A 71 -10.72 9.35 0.45
N GLU A 72 -10.26 10.56 0.78
CA GLU A 72 -9.90 10.94 2.14
C GLU A 72 -11.12 10.93 3.09
N GLU A 73 -12.28 11.39 2.63
CA GLU A 73 -13.51 11.45 3.43
C GLU A 73 -13.97 10.07 3.92
N GLU A 74 -13.90 9.04 3.07
CA GLU A 74 -14.19 7.65 3.43
C GLU A 74 -13.19 7.10 4.46
N CYS A 75 -11.92 7.49 4.33
CA CYS A 75 -10.88 7.14 5.30
C CYS A 75 -11.11 7.84 6.65
N ASP A 76 -11.51 9.11 6.64
CA ASP A 76 -11.87 9.86 7.84
C ASP A 76 -13.11 9.26 8.50
N ARG A 77 -14.12 8.88 7.72
CA ARG A 77 -15.31 8.20 8.22
C ARG A 77 -14.96 6.88 8.88
N PHE A 78 -14.02 6.12 8.31
CA PHE A 78 -13.50 4.90 8.95
C PHE A 78 -12.85 5.21 10.29
N PHE A 79 -11.96 6.20 10.36
CA PHE A 79 -11.32 6.60 11.62
C PHE A 79 -12.32 7.07 12.68
N ASN A 80 -13.32 7.87 12.26
CA ASN A 80 -14.33 8.42 13.15
C ASN A 80 -15.33 7.36 13.64
N TYR A 81 -15.54 6.28 12.87
CA TYR A 81 -16.33 5.14 13.34
C TYR A 81 -15.70 4.50 14.58
N PHE A 82 -14.37 4.30 14.55
CA PHE A 82 -13.60 3.87 15.71
C PHE A 82 -13.47 4.96 16.79
N ASP A 83 -14.09 6.13 16.65
CA ASP A 83 -14.10 7.17 17.69
C ASP A 83 -15.47 7.29 18.36
N LYS A 84 -16.56 6.92 17.67
CA LYS A 84 -17.94 7.14 18.15
C LYS A 84 -18.72 5.88 18.52
N ASP A 85 -18.61 4.80 17.75
CA ASP A 85 -19.60 3.71 17.82
C ASP A 85 -19.10 2.41 18.47
N MET A 86 -17.78 2.13 18.43
CA MET A 86 -17.25 0.84 18.87
C MET A 86 -16.84 0.78 20.36
N PHE A 87 -16.84 1.93 21.07
CA PHE A 87 -15.90 2.14 22.16
C PHE A 87 -16.45 2.30 23.59
N ASN A 88 -17.70 1.93 23.84
CA ASN A 88 -18.15 1.79 25.23
C ASN A 88 -17.45 0.63 25.98
N ASN A 89 -16.76 -0.30 25.29
CA ASN A 89 -16.22 -1.54 25.90
C ASN A 89 -14.71 -1.82 25.70
N ILE A 90 -13.96 -0.99 24.97
CA ILE A 90 -12.55 -1.26 24.66
C ILE A 90 -11.70 -0.06 25.11
N SER A 91 -10.62 -0.26 25.85
CA SER A 91 -9.71 0.85 26.17
C SER A 91 -8.85 1.17 24.94
N TYR A 92 -8.83 2.43 24.50
CA TYR A 92 -7.96 2.91 23.42
C TYR A 92 -7.29 4.24 23.73
N GLN A 93 -6.23 4.54 22.99
CA GLN A 93 -5.60 5.85 22.96
C GLN A 93 -5.48 6.36 21.54
N LYS A 94 -5.99 7.57 21.32
CA LYS A 94 -5.82 8.34 20.10
C LYS A 94 -4.64 9.28 20.27
N THR A 95 -3.68 9.20 19.37
CA THR A 95 -2.52 10.09 19.36
C THR A 95 -2.35 10.70 17.97
N GLU A 96 -2.17 12.02 17.94
CA GLU A 96 -1.65 12.72 16.77
C GLU A 96 -0.17 12.97 16.97
N TYR A 97 0.63 12.65 15.96
CA TYR A 97 2.07 12.80 16.02
C TYR A 97 2.62 13.15 14.64
N ASN A 98 3.79 13.77 14.61
CA ASN A 98 4.53 13.95 13.37
C ASN A 98 5.19 12.62 13.02
N LEU A 99 5.03 12.16 11.78
CA LEU A 99 5.75 10.97 11.30
C LEU A 99 7.25 11.12 11.57
N THR A 100 7.89 10.03 11.94
CA THR A 100 9.36 10.06 12.05
C THR A 100 9.96 10.27 10.66
N GLN A 101 11.13 10.91 10.58
CA GLN A 101 11.83 11.13 9.30
C GLN A 101 11.99 9.84 8.49
N LYS A 102 12.24 8.71 9.18
CA LYS A 102 12.34 7.38 8.58
C LYS A 102 11.02 6.92 7.95
N GLU A 103 9.89 7.09 8.63
CA GLU A 103 8.57 6.72 8.12
C GLU A 103 8.13 7.62 6.96
N ALA A 104 8.43 8.92 7.04
CA ALA A 104 8.16 9.89 6.00
C ALA A 104 8.92 9.58 4.70
N LEU A 105 10.14 9.05 4.81
CA LEU A 105 10.96 8.65 3.67
C LEU A 105 10.60 7.27 3.10
N GLN A 106 10.05 6.37 3.92
CA GLN A 106 9.85 4.97 3.52
C GLN A 106 8.96 4.83 2.28
N SER A 107 7.90 5.63 2.17
CA SER A 107 6.97 5.61 1.03
C SER A 107 7.65 6.02 -0.29
N PRO A 108 8.28 7.21 -0.41
CA PRO A 108 8.98 7.59 -1.65
C PRO A 108 10.16 6.67 -1.96
N LEU A 109 10.89 6.17 -0.95
CA LEU A 109 12.01 5.25 -1.16
C LEU A 109 11.57 3.88 -1.69
N SER A 110 10.45 3.35 -1.21
CA SER A 110 9.82 2.12 -1.72
C SER A 110 9.47 2.26 -3.19
N LEU A 111 8.86 3.38 -3.59
CA LEU A 111 8.51 3.66 -4.99
C LEU A 111 9.76 3.78 -5.86
N LEU A 112 10.81 4.46 -5.38
CA LEU A 112 12.09 4.53 -6.06
C LEU A 112 12.72 3.14 -6.25
N GLY A 113 12.70 2.31 -5.21
CA GLY A 113 13.19 0.93 -5.27
C GLY A 113 12.44 0.09 -6.31
N ASN A 114 11.11 0.21 -6.37
CA ASN A 114 10.30 -0.47 -7.38
C ASN A 114 10.60 0.00 -8.80
N ILE A 115 10.83 1.30 -9.01
CA ILE A 115 11.22 1.85 -10.31
C ILE A 115 12.58 1.29 -10.75
N ILE A 116 13.57 1.26 -9.85
CA ILE A 116 14.90 0.72 -10.13
C ILE A 116 14.81 -0.77 -10.48
N LEU A 117 14.04 -1.55 -9.71
CA LEU A 117 13.83 -2.96 -9.96
C LEU A 117 13.17 -3.20 -11.33
N LEU A 118 12.15 -2.40 -11.66
CA LEU A 118 11.48 -2.47 -12.96
C LEU A 118 12.48 -2.20 -14.10
N LEU A 119 13.29 -1.15 -14.00
CA LEU A 119 14.33 -0.84 -14.98
C LEU A 119 15.34 -1.99 -15.11
N ALA A 120 15.79 -2.57 -13.99
CA ALA A 120 16.70 -3.71 -13.99
C ALA A 120 16.09 -4.93 -14.71
N CYS A 121 14.81 -5.22 -14.48
CA CYS A 121 14.09 -6.28 -15.18
C CYS A 121 14.00 -6.02 -16.69
N ILE A 122 13.75 -4.78 -17.11
CA ILE A 122 13.68 -4.39 -18.52
C ILE A 122 15.05 -4.55 -19.18
N TYR A 123 16.12 -4.04 -18.56
CA TYR A 123 17.47 -4.19 -19.09
C TYR A 123 17.91 -5.66 -19.14
N GLY A 124 17.58 -6.46 -18.12
CA GLY A 124 17.83 -7.89 -18.11
C GLY A 124 17.08 -8.62 -19.25
N ALA A 125 15.83 -8.27 -19.49
CA ALA A 125 15.03 -8.81 -20.60
C ALA A 125 15.67 -8.51 -21.96
N MET A 126 16.12 -7.27 -22.15
CA MET A 126 16.80 -6.84 -23.36
C MET A 126 18.12 -7.61 -23.59
N PHE A 127 18.96 -7.70 -22.56
CA PHE A 127 20.22 -8.43 -22.63
C PHE A 127 20.03 -9.91 -22.99
N ILE A 128 19.07 -10.59 -22.35
CA ILE A 128 18.73 -11.99 -22.66
C ILE A 128 18.28 -12.14 -24.12
N SER A 129 17.51 -11.19 -24.63
CA SER A 129 17.04 -11.21 -26.01
C SER A 129 18.17 -11.01 -27.02
N GLU A 130 19.09 -10.07 -26.76
CA GLU A 130 20.26 -9.87 -27.61
C GLU A 130 21.19 -11.09 -27.59
N PHE A 131 21.42 -11.68 -26.42
CA PHE A 131 22.18 -12.91 -26.27
C PHE A 131 21.53 -14.09 -27.04
N ALA A 132 20.20 -14.21 -27.00
CA ALA A 132 19.46 -15.23 -27.74
C ALA A 132 19.54 -15.04 -29.27
N LEU A 133 19.53 -13.78 -29.74
CA LEU A 133 19.75 -13.43 -31.15
C LEU A 133 21.18 -13.76 -31.58
N ALA A 134 22.18 -13.41 -30.77
CA ALA A 134 23.60 -13.69 -31.02
C ALA A 134 23.92 -15.19 -31.06
N THR A 135 23.20 -16.00 -30.27
CA THR A 135 23.36 -17.46 -30.21
C THR A 135 22.56 -18.23 -31.28
N ARG A 136 22.07 -17.53 -32.33
CA ARG A 136 21.28 -18.09 -33.44
C ARG A 136 20.05 -18.88 -32.99
N GLY A 137 19.34 -18.39 -31.95
CA GLY A 137 18.04 -18.95 -31.55
C GLY A 137 18.10 -20.24 -30.72
N ARG A 138 19.27 -20.63 -30.19
CA ARG A 138 19.35 -21.76 -29.23
C ARG A 138 18.70 -21.44 -27.88
N ALA A 139 18.63 -20.17 -27.50
CA ALA A 139 17.95 -19.74 -26.29
C ALA A 139 16.47 -19.42 -26.59
N ARG A 140 15.55 -20.09 -25.87
CA ARG A 140 14.11 -19.82 -25.95
C ARG A 140 13.77 -18.61 -25.10
N ILE A 141 13.33 -17.52 -25.73
CA ILE A 141 12.82 -16.34 -25.02
C ILE A 141 11.33 -16.55 -24.74
N PRO A 142 10.85 -16.40 -23.48
CA PRO A 142 9.43 -16.43 -23.18
C PRO A 142 8.66 -15.34 -23.96
N VAL A 143 7.51 -15.69 -24.51
CA VAL A 143 6.70 -14.79 -25.39
C VAL A 143 6.34 -13.47 -24.71
N ILE A 144 6.13 -13.49 -23.38
CA ILE A 144 5.81 -12.30 -22.58
C ILE A 144 6.98 -11.29 -22.62
N LEU A 145 8.23 -11.75 -22.59
CA LEU A 145 9.41 -10.88 -22.68
C LEU A 145 9.55 -10.26 -24.08
N LEU A 146 9.21 -10.99 -25.14
CA LEU A 146 9.22 -10.46 -26.51
C LEU A 146 8.22 -9.33 -26.71
N ALA A 147 7.03 -9.44 -26.13
CA ALA A 147 6.01 -8.38 -26.20
C ALA A 147 6.51 -7.10 -25.49
N ILE A 148 7.10 -7.25 -24.31
CA ILE A 148 7.69 -6.14 -23.56
C ILE A 148 8.80 -5.48 -24.40
N ILE A 149 9.77 -6.25 -24.88
CA ILE A 149 10.90 -5.70 -25.67
C ILE A 149 10.42 -4.95 -26.91
N LYS A 150 9.41 -5.47 -27.64
CA LYS A 150 8.83 -4.79 -28.80
C LYS A 150 8.22 -3.44 -28.45
N VAL A 151 7.47 -3.36 -27.34
CA VAL A 151 6.87 -2.09 -26.88
C VAL A 151 7.96 -1.09 -26.51
N PHE A 152 9.01 -1.52 -25.81
CA PHE A 152 10.11 -0.66 -25.40
C PHE A 152 10.95 -0.15 -26.57
N ASN A 153 11.25 -1.02 -27.55
CA ASN A 153 11.94 -0.63 -28.78
C ASN A 153 11.10 0.31 -29.65
N TRP A 154 9.77 0.13 -29.67
CA TRP A 154 8.87 0.99 -30.45
C TRP A 154 8.77 2.41 -29.87
N ILE A 155 8.72 2.54 -28.55
CA ILE A 155 8.70 3.84 -27.86
C ILE A 155 10.08 4.51 -27.92
N GLY A 156 11.15 3.72 -27.82
CA GLY A 156 12.53 4.18 -27.73
C GLY A 156 12.98 4.29 -26.27
N ILE A 157 14.07 3.58 -25.95
CA ILE A 157 14.61 3.47 -24.58
C ILE A 157 14.98 4.84 -24.00
N GLU A 158 15.54 5.73 -24.82
CA GLU A 158 15.91 7.09 -24.40
C GLU A 158 14.71 7.89 -23.87
N LYS A 159 13.56 7.83 -24.56
CA LYS A 159 12.34 8.52 -24.12
C LYS A 159 11.82 7.93 -22.81
N ILE A 160 11.90 6.61 -22.67
CA ILE A 160 11.50 5.91 -21.45
C ILE A 160 12.40 6.32 -20.28
N LEU A 161 13.72 6.37 -20.48
CA LEU A 161 14.68 6.82 -19.46
C LEU A 161 14.43 8.28 -19.05
N ILE A 162 14.11 9.17 -19.99
CA ILE A 162 13.76 10.56 -19.67
C ILE A 162 12.53 10.61 -18.77
N VAL A 163 11.47 9.86 -19.11
CA VAL A 163 10.24 9.81 -18.31
C VAL A 163 10.53 9.26 -16.90
N PHE A 164 11.26 8.15 -16.80
CA PHE A 164 11.66 7.60 -15.49
C PHE A 164 12.56 8.56 -14.71
N GLY A 165 13.45 9.29 -15.38
CA GLY A 165 14.29 10.32 -14.76
C GLY A 165 13.47 11.44 -14.14
N ILE A 166 12.47 11.95 -14.87
CA ILE A 166 11.54 12.98 -14.37
C ILE A 166 10.76 12.47 -13.16
N ILE A 167 10.20 11.25 -13.23
CA ILE A 167 9.46 10.63 -12.12
C ILE A 167 10.37 10.47 -10.90
N THR A 168 11.59 9.95 -11.09
CA THR A 168 12.59 9.76 -10.04
C THR A 168 12.95 11.08 -9.38
N PHE A 169 13.18 12.13 -10.17
CA PHE A 169 13.48 13.47 -9.66
C PHE A 169 12.32 14.05 -8.83
N PHE A 170 11.08 13.89 -9.30
CA PHE A 170 9.90 14.33 -8.57
C PHE A 170 9.73 13.57 -7.24
N LEU A 171 9.97 12.26 -7.24
CA LEU A 171 9.96 11.43 -6.04
C LEU A 171 11.05 11.83 -5.03
N LEU A 172 12.25 12.16 -5.51
CA LEU A 172 13.34 12.66 -4.66
C LEU A 172 12.98 14.02 -4.02
N ILE A 173 12.46 14.96 -4.81
CA ILE A 173 12.00 16.26 -4.29
C ILE A 173 10.92 16.06 -3.23
N ASN A 174 9.93 15.20 -3.50
CA ASN A 174 8.87 14.91 -2.52
C ASN A 174 9.42 14.22 -1.28
N GLY A 175 10.38 13.31 -1.41
CA GLY A 175 11.08 12.70 -0.28
C GLY A 175 11.79 13.74 0.58
N ILE A 176 12.53 14.68 -0.03
CA ILE A 176 13.23 15.76 0.69
C ILE A 176 12.22 16.69 1.38
N LYS A 177 11.13 17.06 0.71
CA LYS A 177 10.08 17.90 1.32
C LYS A 177 9.47 17.22 2.55
N ARG A 178 9.14 15.94 2.47
CA ARG A 178 8.59 15.14 3.59
C ARG A 178 9.61 14.89 4.70
N PHE A 179 10.90 14.85 4.37
CA PHE A 179 11.96 14.76 5.37
C PHE A 179 12.11 16.06 6.18
N LYS A 180 12.09 17.22 5.50
CA LYS A 180 12.19 18.53 6.15
C LYS A 180 10.95 18.86 6.98
N ASN A 181 9.77 18.58 6.43
CA ASN A 181 8.49 18.81 7.06
C ASN A 181 7.72 17.48 7.14
N PRO A 182 7.92 16.71 8.22
CA PRO A 182 7.24 15.44 8.38
C PRO A 182 5.72 15.64 8.44
N PRO A 183 4.94 14.84 7.69
CA PRO A 183 3.49 14.93 7.73
C PRO A 183 2.96 14.52 9.10
N LYS A 184 1.80 15.08 9.46
CA LYS A 184 1.07 14.63 10.64
C LYS A 184 0.41 13.28 10.36
N ALA A 185 0.45 12.41 11.35
CA ALA A 185 -0.25 11.14 11.37
C ALA A 185 -1.10 11.04 12.63
N ARG A 186 -2.16 10.25 12.52
CA ARG A 186 -3.02 9.86 13.63
C ARG A 186 -2.91 8.35 13.83
N ARG A 187 -2.91 7.93 15.08
CA ARG A 187 -2.92 6.53 15.48
C ARG A 187 -3.99 6.28 16.53
N ILE A 188 -4.66 5.15 16.37
CA ILE A 188 -5.52 4.55 17.40
C ILE A 188 -4.79 3.28 17.87
N GLU A 189 -4.47 3.20 19.16
CA GLU A 189 -3.91 2.01 19.81
C GLU A 189 -4.96 1.35 20.71
N PHE A 190 -5.10 0.03 20.60
CA PHE A 190 -6.10 -0.75 21.36
C PHE A 190 -5.39 -1.48 22.50
N TYR A 191 -5.74 -1.16 23.75
CA TYR A 191 -5.07 -1.72 24.93
C TYR A 191 -5.44 -3.18 25.22
N ASN A 192 -6.66 -3.61 24.87
CA ASN A 192 -7.09 -5.00 25.09
C ASN A 192 -6.25 -6.02 24.30
N ALA A 193 -5.72 -5.63 23.13
CA ALA A 193 -4.82 -6.46 22.33
C ALA A 193 -3.38 -6.53 22.89
N LEU A 194 -3.01 -5.59 23.77
CA LEU A 194 -1.72 -5.53 24.46
C LEU A 194 -1.71 -6.31 25.78
N ILE A 195 -2.83 -6.38 26.49
CA ILE A 195 -2.93 -7.03 27.82
C ILE A 195 -2.93 -8.56 27.74
N ASN A 196 -3.40 -9.14 26.64
CA ASN A 196 -3.30 -10.59 26.37
C ASN A 196 -1.94 -10.98 25.75
N SER A 197 -0.84 -10.36 26.19
CA SER A 197 0.53 -10.66 25.76
C SER A 197 1.19 -11.71 26.63
#